data_AF-J9BWK7-F1
#
_entry.id   AF-J9BWK7-F1
#
_cell.length_a   1.000
_cell.length_b   1.000
_cell.length_c   1.000
_cell.angle_alpha   90.00
_cell.angle_beta   90.00
_cell.angle_gamma   90.00
#
_symmetry.space_group_name_H-M   'P 1'
#
loop_
_entity.id
_entity.type
_entity.pdbx_description
1 polymer ?
#
loop_
_entity_poly.entity_id
_entity_poly.type
_entity_poly.pdbx_seq_one_letter_code
_entity_poly.pdbx_strand_id
1 'polypeptide(L)'
;MYLRRKSVARDQKAVIQDSLRRLEQTALTATSSTPEEAQIRVKEAELIQDFVKRASQLQPDGVVVVSRRGQIADIWLEDGDEIIIPQKSNVVMVTGEVVLPKAVAFEKGMKLDDYLASAGGVSARANDKQILVAKQNGEVGLADNLGIEPGDRILVLPKVDTKV
;
A
#
# COMPACT_ATOMS: atom_id res chain seq x y z
N MET A 1 -17.64 -4.67 -1.65
CA MET A 1 -17.38 -5.85 -2.50
C MET A 1 -16.31 -5.49 -3.51
N TYR A 2 -15.59 -6.48 -4.01
CA TYR A 2 -14.60 -6.30 -5.07
C TYR A 2 -14.56 -7.54 -5.95
N LEU A 3 -13.88 -7.43 -7.08
CA LEU A 3 -13.68 -8.52 -8.01
C LEU A 3 -12.21 -8.91 -8.02
N ARG A 4 -11.88 -10.20 -8.10
CA ARG A 4 -10.53 -10.65 -8.48
C ARG A 4 -10.58 -11.14 -9.91
N ARG A 5 -9.71 -10.55 -10.74
CA ARG A 5 -9.70 -10.77 -12.18
C ARG A 5 -8.31 -11.14 -12.67
N LYS A 6 -8.21 -12.25 -13.39
CA LYS A 6 -6.93 -12.79 -13.88
C LYS A 6 -6.23 -11.89 -14.90
N SER A 7 -6.97 -11.23 -15.80
CA SER A 7 -6.39 -10.26 -16.75
C SER A 7 -5.73 -9.09 -16.01
N VAL A 8 -6.45 -8.48 -15.06
CA VAL A 8 -5.94 -7.39 -14.23
C VAL A 8 -4.73 -7.81 -13.39
N ALA A 9 -4.73 -9.02 -12.82
CA ALA A 9 -3.56 -9.55 -12.12
C ALA A 9 -2.32 -9.65 -13.04
N ARG A 10 -2.51 -10.12 -14.29
CA ARG A 10 -1.42 -10.20 -15.28
C ARG A 10 -0.89 -8.80 -15.64
N ASP A 11 -1.77 -7.83 -15.86
CA ASP A 11 -1.38 -6.47 -16.20
C ASP A 11 -0.65 -5.79 -15.03
N GLN A 12 -1.16 -5.93 -13.81
CA GLN A 12 -0.50 -5.45 -12.58
C GLN A 12 0.91 -6.06 -12.45
N LYS A 13 1.05 -7.37 -12.71
CA LYS A 13 2.34 -8.06 -12.66
C LYS A 13 3.31 -7.50 -13.70
N ALA A 14 2.85 -7.26 -14.92
CA ALA A 14 3.69 -6.69 -15.98
C ALA A 14 4.19 -5.28 -15.61
N VAL A 15 3.32 -4.42 -15.08
CA VAL A 15 3.69 -3.06 -14.62
C VAL A 15 4.69 -3.10 -13.46
N ILE A 16 4.52 -4.01 -12.50
CA ILE A 16 5.46 -4.19 -11.40
C ILE A 16 6.83 -4.64 -11.93
N GLN A 17 6.87 -5.66 -12.80
CA GLN A 17 8.12 -6.17 -13.36
C GLN A 17 8.89 -5.11 -14.15
N ASP A 18 8.18 -4.30 -14.93
CA ASP A 18 8.75 -3.19 -15.69
C ASP A 18 9.34 -2.10 -14.75
N SER A 19 8.64 -1.78 -13.66
CA SER A 19 9.13 -0.84 -12.65
C SER A 19 10.36 -1.36 -11.90
N LEU A 20 10.38 -2.65 -11.56
CA LEU A 20 11.53 -3.30 -10.94
C LEU A 20 12.75 -3.32 -11.87
N ARG A 21 12.54 -3.57 -13.17
CA ARG A 21 13.61 -3.51 -14.17
C ARG A 21 14.24 -2.12 -14.28
N ARG A 22 13.42 -1.06 -14.29
CA ARG A 22 13.93 0.33 -14.26
C ARG A 22 14.74 0.62 -13.00
N LEU A 23 14.27 0.16 -11.85
CA LEU A 23 14.99 0.32 -10.58
C LEU A 23 16.37 -0.37 -10.64
N GLU A 24 16.42 -1.60 -11.16
CA GLU A 24 17.67 -2.34 -11.32
C GLU A 24 18.64 -1.65 -12.29
N GLN A 25 18.15 -1.20 -13.46
CA GLN A 25 18.97 -0.45 -14.42
C GLN A 25 19.56 0.82 -13.80
N THR A 26 18.74 1.58 -13.06
CA THR A 26 19.18 2.81 -12.40
C THR A 26 20.30 2.55 -11.40
N ALA A 27 20.22 1.44 -10.66
CA ALA A 27 21.25 1.04 -9.72
C ALA A 27 22.58 0.65 -10.41
N LEU A 28 22.51 0.01 -11.57
CA LEU A 28 23.69 -0.47 -12.32
C LEU A 28 24.40 0.63 -13.14
N THR A 29 23.67 1.66 -13.57
CA THR A 29 24.24 2.75 -14.39
C THR A 29 24.70 3.95 -13.59
N ALA A 30 24.60 3.91 -12.26
CA ALA A 30 25.05 4.99 -11.39
C ALA A 30 26.59 5.09 -11.42
N THR A 31 27.12 6.26 -11.81
CA THR A 31 28.57 6.52 -11.83
C THR A 31 29.09 6.93 -10.45
N SER A 32 30.35 6.59 -10.14
CA SER A 32 31.07 7.02 -8.93
C SER A 32 32.28 7.86 -9.29
N SER A 33 32.55 8.90 -8.50
CA SER A 33 33.72 9.78 -8.70
C SER A 33 34.91 9.40 -7.81
N THR A 34 34.66 8.71 -6.70
CA THR A 34 35.70 8.26 -5.76
C THR A 34 35.66 6.74 -5.52
N PRO A 35 36.79 6.12 -5.10
CA PRO A 35 36.83 4.71 -4.72
C PRO A 35 35.93 4.36 -3.53
N GLU A 36 35.79 5.27 -2.56
CA GLU A 36 34.89 5.10 -1.41
C GLU A 36 33.42 5.12 -1.84
N GLU A 37 33.05 6.04 -2.73
CA GLU A 37 31.71 6.05 -3.35
C GLU A 37 31.45 4.76 -4.13
N ALA A 38 32.45 4.24 -4.86
CA ALA A 38 32.30 3.02 -5.63
C ALA A 38 31.95 1.81 -4.73
N GLN A 39 32.59 1.67 -3.57
CA GLN A 39 32.29 0.59 -2.62
C GLN A 39 30.88 0.70 -2.02
N ILE A 40 30.46 1.93 -1.65
CA ILE A 40 29.09 2.17 -1.15
C ILE A 40 28.06 1.84 -2.24
N ARG A 41 28.32 2.25 -3.49
CA ARG A 41 27.44 1.95 -4.63
C ARG A 41 27.30 0.46 -4.90
N VAL A 42 28.39 -0.31 -4.80
CA VAL A 42 28.32 -1.77 -4.93
C VAL A 42 27.39 -2.34 -3.86
N LYS A 43 27.50 -1.89 -2.61
CA LYS A 43 26.61 -2.35 -1.53
C LYS A 43 25.15 -1.92 -1.76
N GLU A 44 24.90 -0.71 -2.24
CA GLU A 44 23.56 -0.24 -2.59
C GLU A 44 22.96 -1.09 -3.73
N ALA A 45 23.74 -1.38 -4.78
CA ALA A 45 23.32 -2.20 -5.90
C ALA A 45 22.94 -3.63 -5.46
N GLU A 46 23.73 -4.24 -4.58
CA GLU A 46 23.39 -5.54 -3.97
C GLU A 46 22.04 -5.50 -3.24
N LEU A 47 21.83 -4.49 -2.38
CA LEU A 47 20.58 -4.34 -1.62
C LEU A 47 19.37 -4.12 -2.55
N ILE A 48 19.56 -3.36 -3.63
CA ILE A 48 18.53 -3.13 -4.64
C ILE A 48 18.25 -4.43 -5.41
N GLN A 49 19.26 -5.18 -5.83
CA GLN A 49 19.07 -6.47 -6.49
C GLN A 49 18.32 -7.46 -5.59
N ASP A 50 18.67 -7.53 -4.31
CA ASP A 50 17.97 -8.36 -3.33
C ASP A 50 16.51 -7.93 -3.14
N PHE A 51 16.26 -6.62 -3.12
CA PHE A 51 14.90 -6.09 -3.10
C PHE A 51 14.12 -6.45 -4.37
N VAL A 52 14.70 -6.25 -5.55
CA VAL A 52 14.11 -6.60 -6.85
C VAL A 52 13.78 -8.08 -6.91
N LYS A 53 14.69 -8.95 -6.49
CA LYS A 53 14.50 -10.40 -6.44
C LYS A 53 13.29 -10.78 -5.58
N ARG A 54 13.21 -10.26 -4.35
CA ARG A 54 12.06 -10.52 -3.46
C ARG A 54 10.76 -9.94 -4.01
N ALA A 55 10.78 -8.71 -4.50
CA ALA A 55 9.61 -8.03 -5.03
C ALA A 55 9.06 -8.71 -6.30
N SER A 56 9.94 -9.24 -7.16
CA SER A 56 9.56 -9.91 -8.41
C SER A 56 8.75 -11.20 -8.22
N GLN A 57 8.83 -11.79 -7.02
CA GLN A 57 8.10 -13.01 -6.65
C GLN A 57 6.65 -12.71 -6.21
N LEU A 58 6.31 -11.45 -5.95
CA LEU A 58 4.96 -11.06 -5.56
C LEU A 58 3.97 -11.32 -6.70
N GLN A 59 2.84 -11.92 -6.33
CA GLN A 59 1.72 -12.16 -7.24
C GLN A 59 0.58 -11.22 -6.85
N PRO A 60 0.20 -10.28 -7.72
CA PRO A 60 -0.92 -9.41 -7.43
C PRO A 60 -2.25 -10.17 -7.53
N ASP A 61 -3.21 -9.80 -6.69
CA ASP A 61 -4.50 -10.48 -6.57
C ASP A 61 -5.53 -10.12 -7.64
N GLY A 62 -5.20 -9.15 -8.53
CA GLY A 62 -6.10 -8.72 -9.60
C GLY A 62 -7.35 -8.01 -9.11
N VAL A 63 -7.25 -7.28 -7.99
CA VAL A 63 -8.39 -6.60 -7.36
C VAL A 63 -8.91 -5.48 -8.25
N VAL A 64 -10.20 -5.53 -8.54
CA VAL A 64 -10.96 -4.47 -9.21
C VAL A 64 -12.01 -3.94 -8.24
N VAL A 65 -11.96 -2.63 -7.99
CA VAL A 65 -12.90 -1.92 -7.12
C VAL A 65 -14.21 -1.71 -7.88
N VAL A 66 -15.23 -2.49 -7.55
CA VAL A 66 -16.54 -2.46 -8.24
C VAL A 66 -17.68 -1.89 -7.40
N SER A 67 -17.45 -1.58 -6.13
CA SER A 67 -18.45 -0.91 -5.29
C SER A 67 -17.84 0.28 -4.59
N ARG A 68 -18.50 1.44 -4.62
CA ARG A 68 -18.10 2.63 -3.85
C ARG A 68 -19.33 3.24 -3.19
N ARG A 69 -19.24 3.54 -1.89
CA ARG A 69 -20.33 4.19 -1.12
C ARG A 69 -21.70 3.53 -1.31
N GLY A 70 -21.74 2.20 -1.37
CA GLY A 70 -22.97 1.42 -1.56
C GLY A 70 -23.48 1.32 -3.00
N GLN A 71 -22.87 2.01 -3.96
CA GLN A 71 -23.18 1.85 -5.39
C GLN A 71 -22.26 0.79 -6.01
N ILE A 72 -22.84 -0.08 -6.82
CA ILE A 72 -22.11 -1.09 -7.59
C ILE A 72 -21.97 -0.57 -9.00
N ALA A 73 -20.75 -0.59 -9.53
CA ALA A 73 -20.47 -0.21 -10.90
C ALA A 73 -21.04 -1.26 -11.86
N ASP A 74 -21.68 -0.79 -12.94
CA ASP A 74 -22.10 -1.64 -14.04
C ASP A 74 -20.88 -1.98 -14.90
N ILE A 75 -20.36 -3.20 -14.74
CA ILE A 75 -19.14 -3.65 -15.40
C ILE A 75 -19.36 -4.99 -16.10
N TRP A 76 -18.70 -5.14 -17.25
CA TRP A 76 -18.63 -6.42 -17.95
C TRP A 76 -17.75 -7.39 -17.16
N LEU A 77 -18.26 -8.61 -16.98
CA LEU A 77 -17.52 -9.70 -16.35
C LEU A 77 -16.69 -10.45 -17.39
N GLU A 78 -15.57 -10.99 -16.93
CA GLU A 78 -14.70 -11.89 -17.69
C GLU A 78 -14.83 -13.32 -17.17
N ASP A 79 -14.49 -14.29 -18.01
CA ASP A 79 -14.44 -15.69 -17.58
C ASP A 79 -13.44 -15.88 -16.42
N GLY A 80 -13.89 -16.58 -15.38
CA GLY A 80 -13.10 -16.82 -14.17
C GLY A 80 -12.96 -15.62 -13.22
N ASP A 81 -13.77 -14.58 -13.39
CA ASP A 81 -13.91 -13.51 -12.40
C ASP A 81 -14.45 -14.07 -11.06
N GLU A 82 -13.81 -13.68 -9.95
CA GLU A 82 -14.27 -14.05 -8.59
C GLU A 82 -14.85 -12.81 -7.90
N ILE A 83 -16.12 -12.88 -7.49
CA ILE A 83 -16.78 -11.81 -6.73
C ILE A 83 -16.58 -12.05 -5.24
N ILE A 84 -15.89 -11.12 -4.57
CA ILE A 84 -15.63 -11.20 -3.14
C ILE A 84 -16.54 -10.24 -2.37
N ILE A 85 -17.28 -10.79 -1.42
CA ILE A 85 -18.10 -10.07 -0.45
C ILE A 85 -17.41 -10.18 0.92
N PRO A 86 -16.71 -9.14 1.37
CA PRO A 86 -16.05 -9.13 2.67
C PRO A 86 -17.05 -9.35 3.82
N GLN A 87 -16.60 -10.02 4.88
CA GLN A 87 -17.37 -10.14 6.11
C GLN A 87 -17.55 -8.75 6.76
N LYS A 88 -18.71 -8.53 7.36
CA LYS A 88 -18.92 -7.31 8.15
C LYS A 88 -17.99 -7.33 9.35
N SER A 89 -17.10 -6.34 9.41
CA SER A 89 -16.25 -6.05 10.56
C SER A 89 -16.75 -4.77 11.22
N ASN A 90 -16.69 -4.71 12.55
CA ASN A 90 -16.96 -3.52 13.35
C ASN A 90 -15.67 -2.91 13.92
N VAL A 91 -14.51 -3.28 13.41
CA VAL A 91 -13.22 -2.75 13.85
C VAL A 91 -12.47 -2.08 12.70
N VAL A 92 -11.68 -1.07 13.02
CA VAL A 92 -10.73 -0.40 12.12
C VAL A 92 -9.33 -0.80 12.54
N MET A 93 -8.51 -1.25 11.59
CA MET A 93 -7.14 -1.66 11.86
C MET A 93 -6.19 -0.47 11.66
N VAL A 94 -5.42 -0.09 12.68
CA VAL A 94 -4.40 0.97 12.59
C VAL A 94 -3.02 0.33 12.47
N THR A 95 -2.29 0.65 11.40
CA THR A 95 -1.00 0.02 11.06
C THR A 95 -0.02 1.02 10.46
N GLY A 96 1.25 0.60 10.33
CA GLY A 96 2.33 1.41 9.77
C GLY A 96 3.13 2.11 10.86
N GLU A 97 3.55 3.34 10.60
CA GLU A 97 4.34 4.17 11.51
C GLU A 97 3.46 4.80 12.62
N VAL A 98 2.94 3.94 13.49
CA VAL A 98 2.27 4.29 14.74
C VAL A 98 3.02 3.72 15.94
N VAL A 99 2.75 4.24 17.14
CA VAL A 99 3.42 3.75 18.35
C VAL A 99 3.09 2.27 18.60
N LEU A 100 1.82 1.89 18.50
CA LEU A 100 1.39 0.49 18.63
C LEU A 100 0.31 0.14 17.60
N PRO A 101 0.62 -0.69 16.59
CA PRO A 101 -0.39 -1.20 15.66
C PRO A 101 -1.46 -2.01 16.39
N LYS A 102 -2.74 -1.68 16.16
CA LYS A 102 -3.86 -2.36 16.83
C LYS A 102 -5.17 -2.23 16.06
N ALA A 103 -6.12 -3.12 16.34
CA ALA A 103 -7.51 -2.97 15.95
C ALA A 103 -8.26 -2.12 16.98
N VAL A 104 -9.10 -1.21 16.52
CA VAL A 104 -9.93 -0.32 17.33
C VAL A 104 -11.38 -0.55 16.95
N ALA A 105 -12.29 -0.65 17.92
CA ALA A 105 -13.72 -0.72 17.61
C ALA A 105 -14.14 0.54 16.84
N PHE A 106 -14.92 0.38 15.78
CA PHE A 106 -15.48 1.49 15.04
C PHE A 106 -16.60 2.12 15.87
N GLU A 107 -16.51 3.42 16.09
CA GLU A 107 -17.60 4.21 16.69
C GLU A 107 -18.00 5.34 15.75
N LYS A 108 -19.31 5.54 15.63
CA LYS A 108 -19.86 6.61 14.79
C LYS A 108 -19.46 7.96 15.36
N GLY A 109 -18.73 8.75 14.58
CA GLY A 109 -18.26 10.08 14.97
C GLY A 109 -16.78 10.15 15.28
N MET A 110 -16.11 9.00 15.48
CA MET A 110 -14.64 8.98 15.56
C MET A 110 -14.02 9.45 14.25
N LYS A 111 -13.03 10.33 14.38
CA LYS A 111 -12.20 10.86 13.30
C LYS A 111 -10.87 10.12 13.27
N LEU A 112 -10.09 10.38 12.23
CA LEU A 112 -8.74 9.84 12.05
C LEU A 112 -7.88 9.99 13.32
N ASP A 113 -7.87 11.19 13.90
CA ASP A 113 -7.08 11.49 15.09
C ASP A 113 -7.45 10.62 16.30
N ASP A 114 -8.72 10.25 16.47
CA ASP A 114 -9.17 9.38 17.56
C ASP A 114 -8.62 7.96 17.40
N TYR A 115 -8.57 7.46 16.16
CA TYR A 115 -7.98 6.16 15.84
C TYR A 115 -6.46 6.18 16.03
N LEU A 116 -5.78 7.25 15.62
CA LEU A 116 -4.33 7.41 15.82
C LEU A 116 -3.98 7.53 17.29
N ALA A 117 -4.72 8.35 18.05
CA ALA A 117 -4.56 8.49 19.49
C ALA A 117 -4.75 7.15 20.21
N SER A 118 -5.72 6.35 19.78
CA SER A 118 -5.89 4.99 20.28
C SER A 118 -4.63 4.14 20.06
N ALA A 119 -3.93 4.29 18.94
CA ALA A 119 -2.65 3.61 18.67
C ALA A 119 -1.44 4.23 19.39
N GLY A 120 -1.65 5.19 20.30
CA GLY A 120 -0.59 5.93 21.01
C GLY A 120 -0.04 7.11 20.20
N GLY A 121 -0.70 7.50 19.12
CA GLY A 121 -0.23 8.48 18.15
C GLY A 121 0.64 7.87 17.04
N VAL A 122 1.09 8.73 16.13
CA VAL A 122 2.02 8.38 15.06
C VAL A 122 3.46 8.28 15.59
N SER A 123 4.31 7.47 14.94
CA SER A 123 5.73 7.38 15.29
C SER A 123 6.50 8.63 14.83
N ALA A 124 7.70 8.87 15.36
CA ALA A 124 8.55 9.99 14.93
C ALA A 124 8.92 9.94 13.43
N ARG A 125 8.90 8.75 12.83
CA ARG A 125 9.21 8.51 11.42
C ARG A 125 7.97 8.60 10.53
N ALA A 126 6.79 8.88 11.07
CA ALA A 126 5.55 8.89 10.31
C ALA A 126 5.39 10.14 9.42
N ASN A 127 4.93 9.94 8.19
CA ASN A 127 4.42 11.02 7.36
C ASN A 127 2.97 11.32 7.73
N ASP A 128 2.78 12.17 8.74
CA ASP A 128 1.48 12.61 9.26
C ASP A 128 0.60 13.33 8.23
N LYS A 129 1.19 13.87 7.16
CA LYS A 129 0.47 14.56 6.08
C LYS A 129 -0.18 13.61 5.08
N GLN A 130 0.20 12.34 5.04
CA GLN A 130 -0.25 11.39 4.03
C GLN A 130 -0.62 10.06 4.68
N ILE A 131 -1.74 10.08 5.40
CA ILE A 131 -2.31 8.90 6.01
C ILE A 131 -3.33 8.29 5.05
N LEU A 132 -3.14 7.01 4.74
CA LEU A 132 -3.99 6.28 3.81
C LEU A 132 -5.04 5.46 4.55
N VAL A 133 -6.18 5.28 3.92
CA VAL A 133 -7.20 4.30 4.29
C VAL A 133 -7.33 3.30 3.16
N ALA A 134 -7.19 2.02 3.48
CA ALA A 134 -7.55 0.92 2.61
C ALA A 134 -8.91 0.34 3.04
N LYS A 135 -9.87 0.44 2.12
CA LYS A 135 -11.24 -0.03 2.27
C LYS A 135 -11.34 -1.52 1.99
N GLN A 136 -12.38 -2.16 2.52
CA GLN A 136 -12.65 -3.59 2.28
C GLN A 136 -12.99 -3.92 0.82
N ASN A 137 -13.39 -2.94 0.01
CA ASN A 137 -13.64 -3.08 -1.43
C ASN A 137 -12.34 -2.95 -2.26
N GLY A 138 -11.17 -2.83 -1.64
CA GLY A 138 -9.88 -2.62 -2.31
C GLY A 138 -9.58 -1.18 -2.71
N GLU A 139 -10.46 -0.21 -2.41
CA GLU A 139 -10.21 1.21 -2.64
C GLU A 139 -9.17 1.72 -1.62
N VAL A 140 -8.18 2.47 -2.11
CA VAL A 140 -7.15 3.08 -1.27
C VAL A 140 -7.11 4.58 -1.58
N GLY A 141 -7.09 5.40 -0.54
CA GLY A 141 -7.03 6.85 -0.69
C GLY A 141 -6.62 7.53 0.61
N LEU A 142 -6.49 8.86 0.56
CA LEU A 142 -6.24 9.65 1.76
C LEU A 142 -7.43 9.54 2.72
N ALA A 143 -7.11 9.35 4.01
CA ALA A 143 -8.09 9.22 5.08
C ALA A 143 -9.09 10.38 5.10
N ASP A 144 -8.60 11.61 4.92
CA ASP A 144 -9.41 12.83 4.93
C ASP A 144 -10.45 12.88 3.80
N ASN A 145 -10.13 12.29 2.64
CA ASN A 145 -11.01 12.31 1.47
C ASN A 145 -11.99 11.14 1.46
N LEU A 146 -11.51 9.96 1.86
CA LEU A 146 -12.26 8.72 1.74
C LEU A 146 -13.11 8.42 2.99
N GLY A 147 -12.77 9.05 4.11
CA GLY A 147 -13.37 8.77 5.41
C GLY A 147 -13.02 7.37 5.93
N ILE A 148 -13.42 7.10 7.16
CA ILE A 148 -13.17 5.83 7.84
C ILE A 148 -14.51 5.13 8.07
N GLU A 149 -14.57 3.87 7.69
CA GLU A 149 -15.74 3.00 7.78
C GLU A 149 -15.36 1.70 8.52
N PRO A 150 -16.34 0.96 9.04
CA PRO A 150 -16.09 -0.32 9.70
C PRO A 150 -15.31 -1.30 8.78
N GLY A 151 -14.30 -1.95 9.33
CA GLY A 151 -13.43 -2.91 8.65
C GLY A 151 -12.34 -2.30 7.77
N ASP A 152 -12.19 -0.99 7.78
CA ASP A 152 -11.10 -0.32 7.09
C ASP A 152 -9.75 -0.54 7.78
N ARG A 153 -8.67 -0.32 7.01
CA ARG A 153 -7.32 -0.27 7.52
C ARG A 153 -6.72 1.12 7.31
N ILE A 154 -6.34 1.77 8.40
CA ILE A 154 -5.55 2.99 8.41
C ILE A 154 -4.08 2.59 8.29
N LEU A 155 -3.39 3.17 7.32
CA LEU A 155 -1.98 2.95 7.03
C LEU A 155 -1.22 4.27 7.12
N VAL A 156 -0.35 4.36 8.12
CA VAL A 156 0.55 5.50 8.30
C VAL A 156 1.88 5.19 7.63
N LEU A 157 2.22 5.94 6.58
CA LEU A 157 3.46 5.75 5.83
C LEU A 157 4.66 6.39 6.55
N PRO A 158 5.88 5.89 6.35
CA PRO A 158 7.08 6.57 6.83
C PRO A 158 7.36 7.85 6.02
N LYS A 159 8.05 8.80 6.66
CA LYS A 159 8.67 9.94 5.98
C LYS A 159 9.74 9.43 5.03
N VAL A 160 9.81 10.04 3.86
CA VAL A 160 10.92 9.83 2.93
C VAL A 160 11.98 10.87 3.28
N ASP A 161 13.03 10.45 3.97
CA ASP A 161 14.20 11.29 4.20
C ASP A 161 14.96 11.41 2.87
N THR A 162 14.71 12.48 2.12
CA THR A 162 15.63 12.90 1.06
C THR A 162 16.91 13.40 1.71
N LYS A 163 18.01 12.67 1.55
CA LYS A 163 19.34 13.24 1.79
C LYS A 163 19.51 14.43 0.85
N VAL A 164 19.63 15.62 1.41
CA VAL A 164 20.02 16.86 0.71
C VAL A 164 21.54 16.93 0.68
#